data_AF-U3BEN3-F1
#
_entry.id   AF-U3BEN3-F1
#
_cell.length_a   1.000
_cell.length_b   1.000
_cell.length_c   1.000
_cell.angle_alpha   90.00
_cell.angle_beta   90.00
_cell.angle_gamma   90.00
#
_symmetry.space_group_name_H-M   'P 1'
#
loop_
_entity.id
_entity.type
_entity.pdbx_description
1 polymer ?
#
loop_
_entity_poly.entity_id
_entity_poly.type
_entity_poly.pdbx_seq_one_letter_code
_entity_poly.pdbx_strand_id
1 'polypeptide(L)'
;MLFDYFRRRGLLTIVKLMNPVLRKGYGSRDYFSAGQVEQGASQVRLSPRQKRWAEALYTENVDDADRARIRALLFGGHAYCAKDVLALGQSGRWGGGKMQDDTAHWHGMNSRF
;
A
#
# COMPACT_ATOMS: atom_id res chain seq x y z
N MET A 1 11.62 -10.53 -8.34
CA MET A 1 10.85 -11.51 -7.52
C MET A 1 10.98 -11.26 -6.02
N LEU A 2 12.15 -11.35 -5.37
CA LEU A 2 12.27 -11.08 -3.92
C LEU A 2 12.26 -9.57 -3.57
N PHE A 3 12.98 -8.75 -4.35
CA PHE A 3 13.00 -7.30 -4.16
C PHE A 3 11.63 -6.64 -4.33
N ASP A 4 10.83 -7.17 -5.27
CA ASP A 4 9.46 -6.69 -5.54
C ASP A 4 8.52 -7.03 -4.38
N TYR A 5 8.70 -8.19 -3.75
CA TYR A 5 7.94 -8.59 -2.56
C TYR A 5 8.17 -7.62 -1.39
N PHE A 6 9.43 -7.34 -1.04
CA PHE A 6 9.75 -6.39 0.04
C PHE A 6 9.29 -4.97 -0.30
N ARG A 7 9.40 -4.57 -1.57
CA ARG A 7 8.94 -3.25 -2.03
C ARG A 7 7.41 -3.13 -1.92
N ARG A 8 6.67 -4.15 -2.35
CA ARG A 8 5.21 -4.22 -2.19
C ARG A 8 4.80 -4.13 -0.72
N ARG A 9 5.49 -4.86 0.17
CA ARG A 9 5.24 -4.82 1.62
C ARG A 9 5.52 -3.43 2.21
N GLY A 10 6.58 -2.77 1.76
CA GLY A 10 6.89 -1.39 2.13
C GLY A 10 5.80 -0.40 1.71
N LEU A 11 5.32 -0.51 0.46
CA LEU A 11 4.21 0.32 -0.04
C LEU A 11 2.92 0.09 0.76
N LEU A 12 2.56 -1.17 1.03
CA LEU A 12 1.38 -1.48 1.85
C LEU A 12 1.49 -0.94 3.28
N THR A 13 2.71 -0.91 3.85
CA THR A 13 2.93 -0.29 5.15
C THR A 13 2.66 1.21 5.11
N ILE A 14 3.11 1.90 4.05
CA ILE A 14 2.82 3.33 3.85
C ILE A 14 1.31 3.54 3.71
N VAL A 15 0.63 2.71 2.93
CA VAL A 15 -0.83 2.76 2.75
C VAL A 15 -1.57 2.60 4.09
N LYS A 16 -1.18 1.61 4.89
CA LYS A 16 -1.77 1.35 6.22
C LYS A 16 -1.63 2.55 7.16
N LEU A 17 -0.51 3.25 7.10
CA LEU A 17 -0.21 4.42 7.92
C LEU A 17 -0.91 5.70 7.42
N MET A 18 -0.89 5.94 6.11
CA MET A 18 -1.42 7.15 5.49
C MET A 18 -2.95 7.15 5.34
N ASN A 19 -3.57 6.01 4.98
CA ASN A 19 -5.01 5.91 4.76
C ASN A 19 -5.88 6.46 5.90
N PRO A 20 -5.66 6.09 7.17
CA PRO A 20 -6.50 6.61 8.26
C PRO A 20 -6.34 8.12 8.44
N VAL A 21 -5.13 8.66 8.24
CA VAL A 21 -4.84 10.10 8.38
C VAL A 21 -5.48 10.90 7.26
N LEU A 22 -5.25 10.50 6.01
CA LEU A 22 -5.82 11.19 4.84
C LEU A 22 -7.34 11.11 4.84
N ARG A 23 -7.91 9.94 5.18
CA ARG A 23 -9.37 9.76 5.22
C ARG A 23 -10.02 10.59 6.32
N LYS A 24 -9.42 10.67 7.51
CA LYS A 24 -9.93 11.49 8.62
C LYS A 24 -9.81 12.98 8.34
N GLY A 25 -8.71 13.42 7.73
CA GLY A 25 -8.46 14.84 7.46
C GLY A 25 -9.21 15.38 6.24
N TYR A 26 -9.34 14.58 5.18
CA TYR A 26 -9.72 15.09 3.86
C TYR A 26 -10.83 14.28 3.15
N GLY A 27 -11.20 13.12 3.69
CA GLY A 27 -12.19 12.22 3.10
C GLY A 27 -11.64 11.40 1.91
N SER A 28 -12.53 10.72 1.20
CA SER A 28 -12.19 9.99 -0.04
C SER A 28 -12.15 10.95 -1.23
N ARG A 29 -11.01 11.03 -1.92
CA ARG A 29 -10.81 11.89 -3.09
C ARG A 29 -10.04 11.15 -4.18
N ASP A 30 -10.28 11.53 -5.43
CA ASP A 30 -9.58 10.94 -6.59
C ASP A 30 -8.09 11.28 -6.57
N TYR A 31 -7.75 12.47 -6.08
CA TYR A 31 -6.38 12.94 -5.90
C TYR A 31 -6.24 13.79 -4.63
N PHE A 32 -5.08 13.74 -4.00
CA PHE A 32 -4.68 14.63 -2.91
C PHE A 32 -3.63 15.62 -3.42
N SER A 33 -3.62 16.83 -2.88
CA SER A 33 -2.54 17.78 -3.17
C SER A 33 -1.24 17.36 -2.49
N ALA A 34 -0.09 17.76 -3.03
CA ALA A 34 1.21 17.46 -2.43
C ALA A 34 1.30 17.91 -0.97
N GLY A 35 0.77 19.10 -0.63
CA GLY A 35 0.73 19.59 0.75
C GLY A 35 -0.13 18.74 1.69
N GLN A 36 -1.26 18.19 1.22
CA GLN A 36 -2.09 17.29 2.02
C GLN A 36 -1.36 15.97 2.34
N VAL A 37 -0.63 15.45 1.35
CA VAL A 37 0.16 14.22 1.49
C VAL A 37 1.37 14.47 2.40
N GLU A 38 2.07 15.59 2.24
CA GLU A 38 3.22 15.94 3.08
C GLU A 38 2.83 16.15 4.55
N GLN A 39 1.69 16.81 4.79
CA GLN A 39 1.16 16.96 6.14
C GLN A 39 0.80 15.61 6.75
N GLY A 40 0.11 14.74 6.01
CA GLY A 40 -0.20 13.39 6.46
C GLY A 40 1.07 12.57 6.74
N ALA A 41 2.05 12.64 5.85
CA ALA A 41 3.31 11.92 5.99
C ALA A 41 4.13 12.40 7.20
N SER A 42 4.08 13.69 7.51
CA SER A 42 4.73 14.27 8.68
C SER A 42 4.03 13.89 9.98
N GLN A 43 2.69 13.81 9.98
CA GLN A 43 1.92 13.31 11.13
C GLN A 43 2.27 11.86 11.49
N VAL A 44 2.51 11.01 10.48
CA VAL A 44 2.90 9.60 10.70
C VAL A 44 4.41 9.38 10.72
N ARG A 45 5.20 10.48 10.74
CA ARG A 45 6.68 10.46 10.82
C ARG A 45 7.34 9.56 9.77
N LEU A 46 6.86 9.62 8.53
CA LEU A 46 7.46 8.88 7.42
C LEU A 46 8.87 9.39 7.11
N SER A 47 9.77 8.46 6.80
CA SER A 47 11.13 8.80 6.34
C SER A 47 11.10 9.53 4.99
N PRO A 48 12.13 10.32 4.64
CA PRO A 48 12.16 11.07 3.37
C PRO A 48 11.93 10.19 2.13
N ARG A 49 12.44 8.94 2.14
CA ARG A 49 12.20 7.98 1.07
C ARG A 49 10.74 7.53 1.01
N GLN A 50 10.11 7.28 2.16
CA GLN A 50 8.68 6.92 2.23
C GLN A 50 7.77 8.08 1.84
N LYS A 51 8.16 9.33 2.12
CA LYS A 51 7.43 10.53 1.67
C LYS A 51 7.31 10.57 0.14
N ARG A 52 8.40 10.34 -0.59
CA ARG A 52 8.39 10.25 -2.07
C ARG A 52 7.43 9.17 -2.58
N TRP A 53 7.45 7.98 -1.96
CA TRP A 53 6.51 6.92 -2.31
C TRP A 53 5.05 7.28 -2.00
N ALA A 54 4.81 7.98 -0.89
CA ALA A 54 3.47 8.46 -0.54
C ALA A 54 2.97 9.51 -1.53
N GLU A 55 3.81 10.44 -1.97
CA GLU A 55 3.48 11.41 -3.01
C GLU A 55 3.09 10.69 -4.32
N ALA A 56 3.88 9.72 -4.78
CA ALA A 56 3.57 8.94 -5.96
C ALA A 56 2.29 8.08 -5.84
N LEU A 57 1.88 7.73 -4.61
CA LEU A 57 0.67 6.96 -4.34
C LEU A 57 -0.61 7.82 -4.36
N TYR A 58 -0.57 9.02 -3.80
CA TYR A 58 -1.78 9.81 -3.52
C TYR A 58 -1.94 11.08 -4.35
N THR A 59 -0.87 11.57 -4.98
CA THR A 59 -0.92 12.77 -5.81
C THR A 59 -1.04 12.42 -7.30
N GLU A 60 -1.49 13.39 -8.09
CA GLU A 60 -1.57 13.29 -9.55
C GLU A 60 -0.20 13.52 -10.24
N ASN A 61 0.87 13.78 -9.49
CA ASN A 61 2.12 14.31 -10.03
C ASN A 61 2.87 13.39 -11.01
N VAL A 62 3.66 14.06 -11.86
CA VAL A 62 4.02 13.76 -13.25
C VAL A 62 5.10 12.68 -13.46
N ASP A 63 5.73 12.16 -12.39
CA ASP A 63 6.85 11.22 -12.54
C ASP A 63 6.36 9.79 -12.85
N ASP A 64 6.21 9.53 -14.15
CA ASP A 64 5.56 8.35 -14.70
C ASP A 64 6.30 7.04 -14.37
N ALA A 65 7.61 7.10 -14.12
CA ALA A 65 8.43 5.92 -13.85
C ALA A 65 8.09 5.23 -12.51
N ASP A 66 7.90 6.00 -11.44
CA ASP A 66 7.58 5.42 -10.13
C ASP A 66 6.10 5.05 -10.03
N ARG A 67 5.18 5.83 -10.65
CA ARG A 67 3.79 5.39 -10.84
C ARG A 67 3.70 4.12 -11.69
N ALA A 68 4.49 4.00 -12.76
CA ALA A 68 4.53 2.82 -13.62
C ALA A 68 4.99 1.56 -12.87
N ARG A 69 5.87 1.72 -11.88
CA ARG A 69 6.27 0.63 -10.98
C ARG A 69 5.19 0.32 -9.95
N ILE A 70 4.56 1.34 -9.36
CA ILE A 70 3.49 1.15 -8.38
C ILE A 70 2.27 0.47 -9.03
N ARG A 71 1.86 0.87 -10.23
CA ARG A 71 0.78 0.20 -10.98
C ARG A 71 1.08 -1.27 -11.18
N ALA A 72 2.32 -1.62 -11.55
CA ALA A 72 2.72 -3.00 -11.79
C ALA A 72 2.72 -3.83 -10.49
N LEU A 73 3.15 -3.23 -9.37
CA LEU A 73 3.30 -3.92 -8.08
C LEU A 73 2.01 -4.06 -7.27
N LEU A 74 1.12 -3.06 -7.33
CA LEU A 74 -0.10 -3.01 -6.52
C LEU A 74 -1.38 -3.28 -7.33
N PHE A 75 -1.41 -2.84 -8.59
CA PHE A 75 -2.62 -2.82 -9.42
C PHE A 75 -2.50 -3.67 -10.69
N GLY A 76 -1.50 -4.55 -10.79
CA GLY A 76 -1.32 -5.43 -11.95
C GLY A 76 -1.09 -4.72 -13.29
N GLY A 77 -0.70 -3.44 -13.27
CA GLY A 77 -0.48 -2.61 -14.45
C GLY A 77 -1.63 -1.67 -14.82
N HIS A 78 -2.77 -1.76 -14.13
CA HIS A 78 -3.90 -0.86 -14.36
C HIS A 78 -3.65 0.56 -13.81
N ALA A 79 -4.25 1.56 -14.46
CA ALA A 79 -4.28 2.91 -13.91
C ALA A 79 -5.02 2.90 -12.57
N TYR A 80 -4.52 3.69 -11.62
CA TYR A 80 -5.10 3.80 -10.29
C TYR A 80 -5.24 5.27 -9.90
N CYS A 81 -6.24 5.56 -9.07
CA CYS A 81 -6.43 6.84 -8.42
C CYS A 81 -6.22 6.73 -6.89
N ALA A 82 -6.20 7.86 -6.20
CA ALA A 82 -6.01 7.87 -4.74
C ALA A 82 -7.16 7.13 -4.01
N LYS A 83 -8.39 7.09 -4.57
CA LYS A 83 -9.48 6.29 -4.00
C LYS A 83 -9.17 4.79 -4.02
N ASP A 84 -8.56 4.28 -5.07
CA ASP A 84 -8.16 2.88 -5.17
C ASP A 84 -7.10 2.54 -4.12
N VAL A 85 -6.15 3.46 -3.89
CA VAL A 85 -5.14 3.33 -2.83
C VAL A 85 -5.78 3.35 -1.44
N LEU A 86 -6.79 4.22 -1.22
CA LEU A 86 -7.56 4.22 0.02
C LEU A 86 -8.31 2.91 0.24
N ALA A 87 -8.82 2.29 -0.84
CA ALA A 87 -9.51 1.01 -0.80
C ALA A 87 -8.56 -0.16 -0.47
N LEU A 88 -7.28 -0.10 -0.88
CA LEU A 88 -6.28 -1.13 -0.52
C LEU A 88 -6.13 -1.32 1.00
N GLY A 89 -6.21 -0.24 1.78
CA GLY A 89 -6.15 -0.32 3.24
C GLY A 89 -7.41 -0.91 3.90
N GLN A 90 -8.52 -1.03 3.17
CA GLN A 90 -9.76 -1.66 3.67
C GLN A 90 -9.74 -3.19 3.57
N SER A 91 -8.82 -3.76 2.78
CA SER A 91 -8.66 -5.21 2.62
C SER A 91 -8.31 -5.98 3.91
N GLY A 92 -8.08 -5.28 5.03
CA GLY A 92 -7.95 -5.88 6.37
C GLY A 92 -9.22 -6.54 6.90
N ARG A 93 -10.38 -6.33 6.28
CA ARG A 93 -11.54 -7.24 6.40
C ARG A 93 -11.51 -8.24 5.23
N TRP A 94 -10.53 -9.13 5.26
CA TRP A 94 -10.44 -10.26 4.34
C TRP A 94 -11.46 -11.33 4.75
N GLY A 95 -12.69 -11.21 4.23
CA GLY A 95 -13.62 -12.33 4.16
C GLY A 95 -13.39 -13.08 2.85
N GLY A 96 -12.72 -14.23 2.91
CA GLY A 96 -12.71 -15.21 1.82
C GLY A 96 -11.87 -14.85 0.58
N GLY A 97 -10.62 -15.29 0.57
CA GLY A 97 -9.77 -15.27 -0.62
C GLY A 97 -8.62 -16.24 -0.36
N LYS A 98 -8.53 -17.29 -1.17
CA LYS A 98 -7.65 -18.46 -0.99
C LYS A 98 -6.28 -18.12 -0.39
N MET A 99 -6.03 -18.63 0.82
CA MET A 99 -4.68 -19.03 1.22
C MET A 99 -4.21 -20.11 0.25
N GLN A 100 -3.36 -19.74 -0.70
CA GLN A 100 -2.38 -20.67 -1.27
C GLN A 100 -1.09 -20.50 -0.48
N ASP A 101 -1.15 -20.81 0.82
CA ASP A 101 0.03 -21.03 1.63
C ASP A 101 0.30 -22.54 1.63
N ASP A 102 0.84 -23.06 0.52
CA ASP A 102 1.42 -24.41 0.41
C ASP A 102 2.73 -24.53 1.20
N THR A 103 2.84 -23.87 2.36
CA THR A 103 4.06 -23.88 3.20
C THR A 103 3.79 -24.25 4.66
N ALA A 104 2.57 -24.63 5.01
CA ALA A 104 2.23 -25.10 6.36
C ALA A 104 2.41 -26.62 6.58
N HIS A 105 2.88 -27.39 5.58
CA HIS A 105 2.87 -28.85 5.62
C HIS A 105 4.22 -29.53 5.91
N TRP A 106 5.22 -28.83 6.47
CA TRP A 106 6.56 -29.41 6.63
C TRP A 106 7.10 -29.58 8.05
N HIS A 107 6.51 -28.96 9.08
CA HIS A 107 6.98 -29.17 10.46
C HIS A 107 5.82 -29.18 11.46
N GLY A 108 5.34 -30.37 11.83
CA GLY A 108 4.44 -30.48 12.99
C GLY A 108 3.47 -31.65 13.05
N MET A 109 3.77 -32.81 12.46
CA MET A 109 2.99 -34.03 12.72
C MET A 109 3.91 -35.11 13.28
N ASN A 110 4.16 -35.02 14.58
CA ASN A 110 4.50 -36.18 15.41
C ASN A 110 4.12 -35.91 16.87
N SER A 111 2.82 -35.66 17.09
CA SER A 111 2.20 -35.84 18.41
C SER A 111 1.65 -37.25 18.46
N ARG A 112 2.27 -38.07 19.31
CA ARG A 112 1.96 -39.46 19.64
C ARG A 112 0.55 -39.55 20.23
N PHE A 113 -0.27 -40.45 19.70
CA PHE A 113 -1.28 -41.23 20.42
C PHE A 113 -1.45 -42.56 19.69
#